data_AF-A0A2D8AI67-F1
#
_entry.id   AF-A0A2D8AI67-F1
#
_cell.length_a   1.000
_cell.length_b   1.000
_cell.length_c   1.000
_cell.angle_alpha   90.00
_cell.angle_beta   90.00
_cell.angle_gamma   90.00
#
_symmetry.space_group_name_H-M   'P 1'
#
loop_
_entity.id
_entity.type
_entity.pdbx_description
1 polymer ?
#
loop_
_entity_poly.entity_id
_entity_poly.type
_entity_poly.pdbx_seq_one_letter_code
_entity_poly.pdbx_strand_id
1 'polypeptide(L)'
;MHENLDFRTPNIKVAKPDGLAPRLFFHAYSGADPVTYAQLSVRFEKTRLPDRRRSRSTGSAAPGVGCCLELIKVSQYYRNQGIGSALFGEVIKFCKEERVSSI
;
A
#
# COMPACT_ATOMS: atom_id res chain seq x y z
N MET A 1 -0.36 5.61 -15.94
CA MET A 1 -1.20 4.64 -16.68
C MET A 1 -2.28 4.14 -15.73
N HIS A 2 -3.55 4.15 -16.11
CA HIS A 2 -4.66 3.77 -15.21
C HIS A 2 -5.09 2.33 -15.51
N GLU A 3 -4.95 1.41 -14.54
CA GLU A 3 -5.52 0.06 -14.64
C GLU A 3 -7.04 0.12 -14.34
N ASN A 4 -7.86 -0.56 -15.15
CA ASN A 4 -9.28 -0.79 -14.87
C ASN A 4 -9.41 -2.02 -13.99
N LEU A 5 -10.02 -1.88 -12.82
CA LEU A 5 -10.29 -2.99 -11.92
C LEU A 5 -11.77 -3.39 -11.96
N ASP A 6 -12.04 -4.68 -11.80
CA ASP A 6 -13.38 -5.23 -11.60
C ASP A 6 -13.89 -4.88 -10.20
N PHE A 7 -14.33 -3.64 -10.06
CA PHE A 7 -15.26 -3.28 -9.01
C PHE A 7 -16.66 -3.71 -9.47
N ARG A 8 -17.56 -4.08 -8.54
CA ARG A 8 -18.99 -4.28 -8.87
C ARG A 8 -19.60 -3.06 -9.57
N THR A 9 -18.94 -1.90 -9.46
CA THR A 9 -19.22 -0.66 -10.17
C THR A 9 -18.23 -0.52 -11.35
N PRO A 10 -18.67 -0.64 -12.61
CA PRO A 10 -17.79 -0.41 -13.76
C PRO A 10 -17.28 1.04 -13.77
N ASN A 11 -16.03 1.25 -14.21
CA ASN A 11 -15.32 2.54 -14.37
C ASN A 11 -14.59 3.14 -13.17
N ILE A 12 -14.25 2.37 -12.13
CA ILE A 12 -13.36 2.88 -11.09
C ILE A 12 -11.89 2.71 -11.52
N LYS A 13 -11.16 3.83 -11.58
CA LYS A 13 -9.73 3.89 -11.91
C LYS A 13 -8.90 4.13 -10.67
N VAL A 14 -7.83 3.35 -10.48
CA VAL A 14 -6.88 3.55 -9.38
C VAL A 14 -5.67 4.34 -9.85
N ALA A 15 -5.35 5.42 -9.15
CA ALA A 15 -4.09 6.15 -9.26
C ALA A 15 -3.14 5.63 -8.18
N LYS A 16 -2.02 5.05 -8.64
CA LYS A 16 -0.96 4.51 -7.78
C LYS A 16 0.12 5.58 -7.54
N PRO A 17 0.81 5.53 -6.40
CA PRO A 17 1.98 6.36 -6.17
C PRO A 17 3.14 5.91 -7.06
N ASP A 18 3.96 6.86 -7.50
CA ASP A 18 5.17 6.58 -8.28
C ASP A 18 6.33 6.25 -7.32
N GLY A 19 6.56 4.96 -7.09
CA GLY A 19 7.64 4.43 -6.25
C GLY A 19 7.42 4.62 -4.73
N LEU A 20 8.49 4.41 -3.96
CA LEU A 20 8.47 4.36 -2.49
C LEU A 20 8.78 5.74 -1.85
N ALA A 21 7.76 6.59 -1.75
CA ALA A 21 7.82 7.80 -0.93
C ALA A 21 7.53 7.48 0.57
N PRO A 22 7.98 8.29 1.54
CA PRO A 22 7.68 8.09 2.96
C PRO A 22 6.18 7.99 3.28
N ARG A 23 5.34 8.63 2.46
CA ARG A 23 3.89 8.52 2.48
C ARG A 23 3.40 8.22 1.07
N LEU A 24 2.62 7.16 0.96
CA LEU A 24 2.04 6.66 -0.27
C LEU A 24 0.53 6.86 -0.22
N PHE A 25 -0.03 7.35 -1.32
CA PHE A 25 -1.46 7.54 -1.46
C PHE A 25 -1.96 6.81 -2.69
N PHE A 26 -2.93 5.92 -2.46
CA PHE A 26 -3.68 5.27 -3.53
C PHE A 26 -5.04 5.93 -3.57
N HIS A 27 -5.43 6.43 -4.73
CA HIS A 27 -6.75 7.03 -4.92
C HIS A 27 -7.53 6.23 -5.93
N ALA A 28 -8.83 6.05 -5.71
CA ALA A 28 -9.71 5.50 -6.73
C ALA A 28 -10.82 6.49 -7.08
N TYR A 29 -11.09 6.61 -8.37
CA TYR A 29 -12.01 7.59 -8.94
C TYR A 29 -13.07 6.90 -9.79
N SER A 30 -14.31 7.37 -9.70
CA SER A 30 -15.38 7.04 -10.63
C SER A 30 -15.57 8.24 -11.56
N GLY A 31 -15.02 8.19 -12.77
CA GLY A 31 -14.92 9.38 -13.61
C GLY A 31 -13.94 10.40 -13.02
N ALA A 32 -14.42 11.61 -12.73
CA ALA A 32 -13.63 12.67 -12.08
C ALA A 32 -13.77 12.69 -10.54
N ASP A 33 -14.71 11.91 -9.99
CA ASP A 33 -15.06 11.99 -8.57
C ASP A 33 -14.22 11.02 -7.74
N PRO A 34 -13.57 11.49 -6.64
CA PRO A 34 -12.83 10.62 -5.74
C PRO A 34 -13.79 9.77 -4.91
N VAL A 35 -13.61 8.45 -4.98
CA VAL A 35 -14.48 7.45 -4.35
C VAL A 35 -13.86 6.90 -3.08
N THR A 36 -12.58 6.59 -3.12
CA THR A 36 -11.83 6.02 -1.99
C THR A 36 -10.37 6.41 -2.06
N TYR A 37 -9.70 6.37 -0.91
CA TYR A 37 -8.24 6.39 -0.88
C TYR A 37 -7.67 5.50 0.22
N ALA A 38 -6.42 5.11 0.04
CA ALA A 38 -5.61 4.41 1.03
C ALA A 38 -4.31 5.18 1.25
N GLN A 39 -3.89 5.28 2.50
CA GLN A 39 -2.64 5.91 2.90
C GLN A 39 -1.74 4.87 3.54
N LEU A 40 -0.49 4.79 3.08
CA LEU A 40 0.55 3.98 3.68
C LEU A 40 1.72 4.86 4.10
N SER A 41 2.36 4.51 5.21
CA SER A 41 3.69 5.00 5.56
C SER A 41 4.76 3.96 5.23
N VAL A 42 5.87 4.44 4.69
CA VAL A 42 7.04 3.60 4.40
C VAL A 42 8.05 3.75 5.54
N ARG A 43 8.43 2.62 6.13
CA ARG A 43 9.48 2.49 7.12
C ARG A 43 10.66 1.78 6.49
N PHE A 44 11.68 2.56 6.15
CA PHE A 44 12.98 1.99 5.85
C PHE A 44 13.56 1.44 7.15
N GLU A 45 13.86 0.13 7.20
CA GLU A 45 14.62 -0.41 8.32
C GLU A 45 15.97 0.31 8.37
N LYS A 46 16.11 1.22 9.35
CA LYS A 46 17.44 1.72 9.71
C LYS A 46 18.20 0.51 10.22
N THR A 47 19.33 0.20 9.59
CA THR A 47 20.33 -0.73 10.11
C THR A 47 20.65 -0.29 11.53
N ARG A 48 19.99 -0.89 12.53
CA ARG A 48 20.37 -0.69 13.93
C ARG A 48 21.74 -1.32 14.01
N LEU A 49 22.77 -0.48 14.17
CA LEU A 49 24.10 -0.94 14.55
C LEU A 49 23.91 -1.98 15.67
N PRO A 50 24.48 -3.18 15.53
CA PRO A 50 24.19 -4.26 16.45
C PRO A 50 24.69 -3.84 17.82
N ASP A 51 23.76 -3.52 18.72
CA ASP A 51 24.09 -3.38 20.12
C ASP A 51 24.55 -4.76 20.60
N ARG A 52 25.79 -4.78 21.09
CA ARG A 52 26.64 -5.96 21.19
C ARG A 52 26.21 -6.81 22.39
N ARG A 53 25.00 -7.37 22.41
CA ARG A 53 24.57 -8.36 23.40
C ARG A 53 23.65 -9.44 22.81
N ARG A 54 24.28 -10.56 22.45
CA ARG A 54 23.75 -11.93 22.31
C ARG A 54 22.41 -12.07 21.55
N SER A 55 22.47 -12.38 20.26
CA SER A 55 21.60 -13.43 19.71
C SER A 55 22.24 -14.08 18.51
N ARG A 56 22.17 -15.41 18.48
CA ARG A 56 22.75 -16.31 17.49
C ARG A 56 21.68 -16.55 16.43
N SER A 57 21.81 -15.92 15.26
CA SER A 57 21.09 -16.30 14.04
C SER A 57 21.78 -15.68 12.83
N THR A 58 22.39 -16.56 12.04
CA THR A 58 22.90 -16.32 10.69
C THR A 58 21.78 -15.92 9.75
N GLY A 59 21.94 -14.77 9.10
CA GLY A 59 21.08 -14.30 8.03
C GLY A 59 21.16 -12.79 7.94
N SER A 60 22.07 -12.30 7.10
CA SER A 60 22.11 -10.87 6.73
C SER A 60 20.82 -10.54 5.99
N ALA A 61 19.75 -10.22 6.71
CA ALA A 61 18.55 -9.66 6.11
C ALA A 61 18.96 -8.33 5.48
N ALA A 62 18.89 -8.24 4.15
CA ALA A 62 19.03 -6.96 3.46
C ALA A 62 18.01 -5.99 4.06
N PRO A 63 18.38 -4.72 4.33
CA PRO A 63 17.47 -3.75 4.95
C PRO A 63 16.19 -3.68 4.12
N GLY A 64 15.13 -4.23 4.68
CA GLY A 64 13.87 -4.36 3.99
C GLY A 64 13.09 -3.04 4.06
N VAL A 65 12.33 -2.76 3.02
CA VAL A 65 11.34 -1.67 3.08
C VAL A 65 10.10 -2.25 3.76
N GLY A 66 9.76 -1.75 4.94
CA GLY A 66 8.49 -2.03 5.58
C GLY A 66 7.45 -0.98 5.17
N CYS A 67 6.20 -1.38 5.00
CA CYS A 67 5.08 -0.45 4.82
C CYS A 67 4.10 -0.64 5.97
N CYS A 68 3.30 0.38 6.28
CA CYS A 68 2.21 0.29 7.24
C CYS A 68 0.98 0.97 6.64
N LEU A 69 -0.14 0.26 6.59
CA LEU A 69 -1.41 0.83 6.17
C LEU A 69 -1.99 1.67 7.31
N GLU A 70 -2.09 2.98 7.09
CA GLU A 70 -2.59 3.92 8.10
C GLU A 70 -4.11 4.08 8.02
N LEU A 71 -4.64 4.15 6.80
CA LEU A 71 -6.06 4.42 6.59
C LEU A 71 -6.53 3.87 5.24
N ILE A 72 -7.76 3.36 5.22
CA ILE A 72 -8.57 3.24 4.01
C ILE A 72 -9.89 3.95 4.26
N LYS A 73 -10.22 4.91 3.40
CA LYS A 73 -11.47 5.67 3.50
C LYS A 73 -12.26 5.53 2.21
N VAL A 74 -13.46 4.96 2.33
CA VAL A 74 -14.44 4.85 1.24
C VAL A 74 -15.58 5.84 1.50
N SER A 75 -15.92 6.62 0.48
CA SER A 75 -17.08 7.51 0.49
C SER A 75 -18.36 6.71 0.77
N GLN A 76 -19.28 7.28 1.56
CA GLN A 76 -20.41 6.55 2.13
C GLN A 76 -21.27 5.84 1.08
N TYR A 77 -21.56 6.52 -0.03
CA TYR A 77 -22.34 5.98 -1.15
C TYR A 77 -21.74 4.69 -1.74
N TYR A 78 -20.41 4.57 -1.68
CA TYR A 78 -19.63 3.50 -2.28
C TYR A 78 -19.23 2.41 -1.27
N ARG A 79 -19.66 2.53 -0.01
CA ARG A 79 -19.42 1.49 1.01
C ARG A 79 -20.23 0.23 0.68
N ASN A 80 -19.78 -0.91 1.20
CA ASN A 80 -20.40 -2.22 1.01
C ASN A 80 -20.48 -2.71 -0.46
N GLN A 81 -19.76 -2.05 -1.38
CA GLN A 81 -19.66 -2.47 -2.79
C GLN A 81 -18.35 -3.20 -3.11
N GLY A 82 -17.53 -3.51 -2.10
CA GLY A 82 -16.22 -4.17 -2.28
C GLY A 82 -15.08 -3.25 -2.69
N ILE A 83 -15.32 -1.94 -2.84
CA ILE A 83 -14.34 -0.97 -3.34
C ILE A 83 -13.12 -0.84 -2.41
N GLY A 84 -13.32 -0.77 -1.10
CA GLY A 84 -12.21 -0.73 -0.14
C GLY A 84 -11.34 -1.99 -0.19
N SER A 85 -11.96 -3.17 -0.31
CA SER A 85 -11.26 -4.45 -0.40
C SER A 85 -10.45 -4.57 -1.68
N ALA A 86 -11.01 -4.14 -2.81
CA ALA A 86 -10.29 -4.12 -4.09
C ALA A 86 -9.12 -3.13 -4.08
N LEU A 87 -9.30 -1.94 -3.49
CA LEU A 87 -8.19 -0.99 -3.29
C LEU A 87 -7.08 -1.58 -2.41
N PHE A 88 -7.45 -2.32 -1.37
CA PHE A 88 -6.49 -3.01 -0.52
C PHE A 88 -5.74 -4.12 -1.27
N GLY A 89 -6.40 -4.83 -2.19
CA GLY A 89 -5.76 -5.78 -3.10
C GLY A 89 -4.66 -5.13 -3.95
N GLU A 90 -4.92 -3.95 -4.49
CA GLU A 90 -3.94 -3.17 -5.26
C GLU A 90 -2.77 -2.68 -4.40
N VAL A 91 -3.03 -2.28 -3.16
CA VAL A 91 -1.98 -1.94 -2.20
C VAL A 91 -1.06 -3.14 -1.96
N ILE A 92 -1.63 -4.34 -1.76
CA ILE A 92 -0.83 -5.57 -1.59
C ILE A 92 -0.03 -5.87 -2.86
N LYS A 93 -0.63 -5.72 -4.05
CA LYS A 93 0.05 -5.93 -5.34
C LYS A 93 1.25 -4.99 -5.49
N PHE A 94 1.05 -3.69 -5.23
CA PHE A 94 2.12 -2.69 -5.25
C PHE A 94 3.24 -3.03 -4.27
N CYS A 95 2.93 -3.38 -3.02
CA CYS A 95 3.96 -3.73 -2.03
C CYS A 95 4.78 -4.96 -2.46
N LYS A 96 4.17 -5.94 -3.13
CA LYS A 96 4.90 -7.09 -3.70
C LYS A 96 5.81 -6.68 -4.85
N GLU A 97 5.35 -5.81 -5.74
CA GLU A 97 6.12 -5.28 -6.88
C GLU A 97 7.34 -4.49 -6.41
N GLU A 98 7.16 -3.65 -5.38
CA GLU A 98 8.22 -2.85 -4.75
C GLU A 98 9.12 -3.65 -3.77
N ARG A 99 8.92 -4.97 -3.68
CA ARG A 99 9.68 -5.88 -2.79
C ARG A 99 9.67 -5.44 -1.31
N VAL A 100 8.54 -4.89 -0.86
CA VAL A 100 8.30 -4.56 0.54
C VAL A 100 8.38 -5.85 1.36
N SER A 101 9.26 -5.87 2.36
CA SER A 101 9.59 -7.05 3.16
C SER A 101 8.58 -7.33 4.27
N SER A 102 7.83 -6.31 4.70
CA SER A 102 6.83 -6.39 5.75
C SER A 102 5.72 -5.36 5.53
N ILE A 103 4.47 -5.76 5.76
CA ILE A 103 3.28 -4.88 5.82
C ILE A 103 2.74 -4.90 7.26
#